data_AF-A0A643EWT1-F1
#
_entry.id   AF-A0A643EWT1-F1
#
_cell.length_a   1.000
_cell.length_b   1.000
_cell.length_c   1.000
_cell.angle_alpha   90.00
_cell.angle_beta   90.00
_cell.angle_gamma   90.00
#
_symmetry.space_group_name_H-M   'P 1'
#
loop_
_entity.id
_entity.type
_entity.pdbx_description
1 polymer ?
#
loop_
_entity_poly.entity_id
_entity_poly.type
_entity_poly.pdbx_seq_one_letter_code
_entity_poly.pdbx_strand_id
1 'polypeptide(L)'
;MHSKSLAILLALPLIITSSLALADDTQLLFNSSRNQLGLIKFCATKGHISNEVVDAYAKMITMLPTPADTAQGDQYESAGEQGYSFDGENRTSMQDIADGTGTSVADHCAQFAALTNQ
;
A
#
# COMPACT_ATOMS: atom_id res chain seq x y z
N MET A 1 -51.38 -34.39 30.70
CA MET A 1 -50.86 -35.30 29.66
C MET A 1 -50.08 -34.46 28.66
N HIS A 2 -48.79 -34.80 28.46
CA HIS A 2 -47.89 -34.57 27.31
C HIS A 2 -48.00 -33.25 26.52
N SER A 3 -46.93 -32.50 26.24
CA SER A 3 -45.60 -32.96 25.85
C SER A 3 -44.53 -31.89 26.08
N LYS A 4 -43.32 -32.35 26.40
CA LYS A 4 -42.08 -31.59 26.47
C LYS A 4 -41.53 -31.36 25.06
N SER A 5 -41.14 -30.13 24.73
CA SER A 5 -40.25 -29.87 23.58
C SER A 5 -38.97 -29.23 24.11
N LEU A 6 -37.94 -30.06 24.22
CA LEU A 6 -36.57 -29.68 24.57
C LEU A 6 -35.87 -29.26 23.27
N ALA A 7 -35.67 -27.97 23.06
CA ALA A 7 -34.87 -27.45 21.93
C ALA A 7 -33.39 -27.59 22.28
N ILE A 8 -32.71 -28.56 21.67
CA ILE A 8 -31.26 -28.72 21.73
C ILE A 8 -30.65 -27.72 20.74
N LEU A 9 -30.11 -26.62 21.26
CA LEU A 9 -29.24 -25.70 20.53
C LEU A 9 -27.87 -26.37 20.32
N LEU A 10 -27.66 -26.92 19.13
CA LEU A 10 -26.34 -27.31 18.63
C LEU A 10 -25.50 -26.06 18.39
N ALA A 11 -24.57 -25.75 19.29
CA ALA A 11 -23.52 -24.77 19.04
C ALA A 11 -22.48 -25.38 18.09
N LEU A 12 -22.50 -24.96 16.82
CA LEU A 12 -21.43 -25.24 15.86
C LEU A 12 -20.17 -24.43 16.28
N PRO A 13 -18.98 -25.05 16.37
CA PRO A 13 -17.75 -24.29 16.52
C PRO A 13 -17.45 -23.56 15.20
N LEU A 14 -17.37 -22.23 15.28
CA LEU A 14 -16.90 -21.38 14.19
C LEU A 14 -15.40 -21.70 13.99
N ILE A 15 -15.07 -22.50 12.97
CA ILE A 15 -13.68 -22.71 12.57
C ILE A 15 -13.22 -21.41 11.92
N ILE A 16 -12.45 -20.62 12.65
CA ILE A 16 -11.97 -19.31 12.20
C ILE A 16 -10.82 -19.55 11.21
N THR A 17 -11.10 -19.48 9.90
CA THR A 17 -10.09 -19.50 8.84
C THR A 17 -9.53 -18.09 8.62
N SER A 18 -8.62 -17.62 9.49
CA SER A 18 -8.08 -16.24 9.47
C SER A 18 -6.89 -16.00 8.54
N SER A 19 -6.30 -17.06 7.96
CA SER A 19 -4.98 -16.95 7.32
C SER A 19 -4.98 -16.24 5.96
N LEU A 20 -6.09 -16.26 5.23
CA LEU A 20 -6.18 -15.65 3.89
C LEU A 20 -6.25 -14.12 3.96
N ALA A 21 -6.99 -13.56 4.93
CA ALA A 21 -7.08 -12.12 5.11
C ALA A 21 -5.71 -11.48 5.42
N LEU A 22 -4.88 -12.15 6.24
CA LEU A 22 -3.54 -11.67 6.57
C LEU A 22 -2.57 -11.68 5.38
N ALA A 23 -2.74 -12.61 4.44
CA ALA A 23 -1.91 -12.70 3.24
C ALA A 23 -2.23 -11.56 2.26
N ASP A 24 -3.52 -11.27 2.06
CA ASP A 24 -3.96 -10.16 1.20
C ASP A 24 -3.52 -8.79 1.76
N ASP A 25 -3.65 -8.59 3.08
CA ASP A 25 -3.19 -7.35 3.74
C ASP A 25 -1.67 -7.16 3.59
N THR A 26 -0.90 -8.25 3.67
CA THR A 26 0.56 -8.21 3.48
C THR A 26 0.93 -7.84 2.05
N GLN A 27 0.27 -8.45 1.06
CA GLN A 27 0.50 -8.16 -0.36
C GLN A 27 0.15 -6.70 -0.68
N LEU A 28 -1.00 -6.22 -0.21
CA LEU A 28 -1.46 -4.85 -0.44
C LEU A 28 -0.51 -3.83 0.17
N LEU A 29 -0.08 -4.04 1.42
CA LEU A 29 0.89 -3.17 2.09
C LEU A 29 2.21 -3.11 1.34
N PHE A 30 2.75 -4.28 0.94
CA PHE A 30 3.99 -4.34 0.18
C PHE A 30 3.88 -3.62 -1.17
N ASN A 31 2.83 -3.89 -1.95
CA ASN A 31 2.59 -3.28 -3.25
C ASN A 31 2.42 -1.76 -3.16
N SER A 32 1.60 -1.28 -2.22
CA SER A 32 1.39 0.16 -1.99
C SER A 32 2.69 0.85 -1.59
N SER A 33 3.49 0.22 -0.72
CA SER A 33 4.78 0.76 -0.32
C SER A 33 5.77 0.81 -1.50
N ARG A 34 5.78 -0.20 -2.37
CA ARG A 34 6.61 -0.20 -3.59
C ARG A 34 6.16 0.89 -4.58
N ASN A 35 4.86 1.11 -4.78
CA ASN A 35 4.37 2.24 -5.59
C ASN A 35 4.79 3.59 -4.99
N GLN A 36 4.70 3.74 -3.67
CA GLN A 36 5.14 4.93 -2.97
C GLN A 36 6.65 5.17 -3.12
N LEU A 37 7.49 4.12 -3.09
CA LEU A 37 8.92 4.23 -3.38
C LEU A 37 9.16 4.69 -4.83
N GLY A 38 8.42 4.16 -5.79
CA GLY A 38 8.46 4.63 -7.18
C GLY A 38 8.13 6.13 -7.30
N LEU A 39 7.09 6.59 -6.62
CA LEU A 39 6.71 8.01 -6.61
C LEU A 39 7.78 8.89 -5.95
N ILE A 40 8.43 8.40 -4.90
CA ILE A 40 9.57 9.08 -4.26
C ILE A 40 10.75 9.19 -5.24
N LYS A 41 11.08 8.12 -5.99
CA LYS A 41 12.10 8.17 -7.04
C LYS A 41 11.76 9.14 -8.17
N PHE A 42 10.49 9.19 -8.57
CA PHE A 42 9.99 10.18 -9.53
C PHE A 42 10.24 11.61 -9.00
N CYS A 43 9.85 11.90 -7.75
CA CYS A 43 10.06 13.19 -7.12
C CYS A 43 11.54 13.59 -7.02
N ALA A 44 12.42 12.64 -6.70
CA ALA A 44 13.87 12.87 -6.68
C ALA A 44 14.40 13.17 -8.10
N THR A 45 13.96 12.40 -9.11
CA THR A 45 14.32 12.62 -10.53
C THR A 45 13.87 14.00 -11.04
N LYS A 46 12.74 14.52 -10.54
CA LYS A 46 12.26 15.87 -10.85
C LYS A 46 12.95 16.98 -10.05
N GLY A 47 13.81 16.63 -9.09
CA GLY A 47 14.54 17.58 -8.25
C GLY A 47 13.72 18.19 -7.12
N HIS A 48 12.58 17.59 -6.74
CA HIS A 48 11.74 18.10 -5.66
C HIS A 48 12.17 17.64 -4.27
N ILE A 49 12.90 16.50 -4.19
CA ILE A 49 13.43 15.93 -2.94
C ILE A 49 14.83 15.33 -3.18
N SER A 50 15.59 15.07 -2.12
CA SER A 50 16.92 14.46 -2.21
C SER A 50 16.84 12.94 -2.41
N ASN A 51 17.91 12.36 -2.98
CA ASN A 51 18.04 10.89 -3.07
C ASN A 51 18.13 10.21 -1.70
N GLU A 52 18.49 10.94 -0.64
CA GLU A 52 18.51 10.40 0.73
C GLU A 52 17.11 9.96 1.19
N VAL A 53 16.05 10.63 0.72
CA VAL A 53 14.65 10.22 0.98
C VAL A 53 14.33 8.88 0.31
N VAL A 54 14.85 8.65 -0.90
CA VAL A 54 14.71 7.38 -1.63
C VAL A 54 15.33 6.25 -0.82
N ASP A 55 16.58 6.44 -0.37
CA ASP A 55 17.33 5.44 0.38
C ASP A 55 16.70 5.15 1.75
N ALA A 56 16.25 6.20 2.45
CA ALA A 56 15.58 6.06 3.74
C ALA A 56 14.27 5.26 3.61
N TYR A 57 13.43 5.59 2.63
CA TYR A 57 12.16 4.90 2.42
C TYR A 57 12.35 3.46 1.91
N ALA A 58 13.34 3.22 1.02
CA ALA A 58 13.69 1.87 0.59
C ALA A 58 14.11 0.98 1.77
N LYS A 59 14.87 1.53 2.72
CA LYS A 59 15.20 0.83 3.96
C LYS A 59 13.97 0.51 4.80
N MET A 60 12.98 1.41 4.88
CA MET A 60 11.72 1.12 5.57
C MET A 60 10.95 -0.06 4.96
N ILE A 61 10.93 -0.18 3.64
CA ILE A 61 10.27 -1.31 2.95
C ILE A 61 10.91 -2.65 3.33
N THR A 62 12.22 -2.71 3.55
CA THR A 62 12.89 -3.95 3.98
C THR A 62 12.45 -4.46 5.36
N MET A 63 11.79 -3.62 6.16
CA MET A 63 11.23 -3.98 7.46
C MET A 63 9.78 -4.47 7.37
N LEU A 64 9.14 -4.36 6.21
CA LEU A 64 7.78 -4.85 6.00
C LEU A 64 7.76 -6.38 5.89
N PRO A 65 6.66 -7.03 6.31
CA PRO A 65 6.46 -8.44 5.99
C PRO A 65 6.54 -8.66 4.47
N THR A 66 7.35 -9.64 4.06
CA THR A 66 7.51 -9.97 2.63
C THR A 66 6.38 -10.90 2.19
N PRO A 67 5.59 -10.55 1.16
CA PRO A 67 4.57 -11.42 0.62
C PRO A 67 5.17 -12.58 -0.20
N ALA A 68 4.34 -13.53 -0.61
CA ALA A 68 4.75 -14.62 -1.47
C ALA A 68 5.07 -14.16 -2.91
N ASP A 69 4.37 -13.14 -3.41
CA ASP A 69 4.60 -12.57 -4.75
C ASP A 69 5.20 -11.16 -4.63
N THR A 70 6.47 -11.03 -5.02
CA THR A 70 7.18 -9.75 -5.06
C THR A 70 7.16 -9.10 -6.44
N ALA A 71 6.84 -9.86 -7.50
CA ALA A 71 6.85 -9.36 -8.87
C ALA A 71 5.74 -8.34 -9.11
N GLN A 72 4.60 -8.49 -8.43
CA GLN A 72 3.56 -7.46 -8.44
C GLN A 72 4.07 -6.14 -7.85
N GLY A 73 4.84 -6.19 -6.77
CA GLY A 73 5.47 -5.00 -6.18
C GLY A 73 6.39 -4.25 -7.15
N ASP A 74 7.12 -4.97 -8.02
CA ASP A 74 7.96 -4.34 -9.05
C ASP A 74 7.15 -3.58 -10.11
N GLN A 75 5.96 -4.08 -10.47
CA GLN A 75 5.05 -3.37 -11.37
C GLN A 75 4.52 -2.08 -10.73
N TYR A 76 4.19 -2.13 -9.43
CA TYR A 76 3.74 -0.98 -8.66
C TYR A 76 4.83 0.09 -8.55
N GLU A 77 6.06 -0.32 -8.26
CA GLU A 77 7.22 0.59 -8.24
C GLU A 77 7.45 1.23 -9.61
N SER A 78 7.45 0.44 -10.68
CA SER A 78 7.62 0.94 -12.05
C SER A 78 6.54 1.97 -12.43
N ALA A 79 5.28 1.77 -12.02
CA ALA A 79 4.21 2.73 -12.23
C ALA A 79 4.45 4.03 -11.43
N GLY A 80 4.93 3.91 -10.19
CA GLY A 80 5.30 5.05 -9.35
C GLY A 80 6.45 5.87 -9.94
N GLU A 81 7.48 5.20 -10.48
CA GLU A 81 8.62 5.88 -11.15
C GLU A 81 8.18 6.69 -12.38
N GLN A 82 7.09 6.28 -13.03
CA GLN A 82 6.45 7.02 -14.12
C GLN A 82 5.56 8.18 -13.64
N GLY A 83 5.42 8.37 -12.32
CA GLY A 83 4.61 9.43 -11.71
C GLY A 83 3.13 9.07 -11.56
N TYR A 84 2.80 7.78 -11.40
CA TYR A 84 1.42 7.33 -11.20
C TYR A 84 1.21 6.71 -9.82
N SER A 85 0.16 7.14 -9.14
CA SER A 85 -0.49 6.34 -8.11
C SER A 85 -1.20 5.18 -8.80
N PHE A 86 -0.90 3.95 -8.36
CA PHE A 86 -1.40 2.73 -8.99
C PHE A 86 -2.00 1.81 -7.94
N ASP A 87 -3.27 1.43 -8.12
CA ASP A 87 -3.99 0.55 -7.18
C ASP A 87 -3.94 -0.93 -7.60
N GLY A 88 -3.40 -1.24 -8.78
CA GLY A 88 -3.38 -2.58 -9.39
C GLY A 88 -4.18 -2.66 -10.68
N GLU A 89 -5.09 -1.72 -10.89
CA GLU A 89 -5.99 -1.65 -12.04
C GLU A 89 -5.91 -0.28 -12.71
N ASN A 90 -6.02 0.78 -11.92
CA ASN A 90 -6.12 2.16 -12.36
C ASN A 90 -4.86 2.94 -12.05
N ARG A 91 -4.55 3.90 -12.92
CA ARG A 91 -3.44 4.84 -12.76
C ARG A 91 -3.97 6.26 -12.70
N THR A 92 -3.57 6.99 -11.66
CA THR A 92 -3.82 8.44 -11.54
C THR A 92 -2.49 9.15 -11.52
N SER A 93 -2.28 10.11 -12.43
CA SER A 93 -1.00 10.81 -12.49
C SER A 93 -0.83 11.76 -11.32
N MET A 94 0.42 12.01 -10.91
CA MET A 94 0.73 13.03 -9.91
C MET A 94 0.24 14.42 -10.31
N GLN A 95 0.14 14.71 -11.62
CA GLN A 95 -0.42 15.97 -12.11
C GLN A 95 -1.93 16.03 -11.87
N ASP A 96 -2.67 14.97 -12.20
CA ASP A 96 -4.13 14.93 -11.97
C ASP A 96 -4.45 15.01 -10.47
N ILE A 97 -3.61 14.39 -9.62
CA ILE A 97 -3.72 14.52 -8.15
C ILE A 97 -3.47 15.96 -7.72
N ALA A 98 -2.41 16.59 -8.22
CA ALA A 98 -2.09 17.99 -7.91
C ALA A 98 -3.25 18.92 -8.30
N ASP A 99 -3.76 18.78 -9.53
CA ASP A 99 -4.87 19.58 -10.05
C ASP A 99 -6.16 19.35 -9.24
N GLY A 100 -6.49 18.09 -8.94
CA GLY A 100 -7.67 17.71 -8.17
C GLY A 100 -7.63 18.15 -6.70
N THR A 101 -6.42 18.35 -6.14
CA THR A 101 -6.22 18.82 -4.76
C THR A 101 -5.94 20.32 -4.66
N GLY A 102 -5.82 21.03 -5.79
CA GLY A 102 -5.43 22.43 -5.82
C GLY A 102 -4.00 22.68 -5.30
N THR A 103 -3.12 21.70 -5.46
CA THR A 103 -1.71 21.76 -5.05
C THR A 103 -0.79 21.63 -6.27
N SER A 104 0.52 21.67 -6.06
CA SER A 104 1.50 21.31 -7.10
C SER A 104 2.06 19.90 -6.88
N VAL A 105 2.65 19.33 -7.94
CA VAL A 105 3.43 18.09 -7.83
C VAL A 105 4.58 18.25 -6.83
N ALA A 106 5.19 19.44 -6.74
CA ALA A 106 6.24 19.73 -5.78
C ALA A 106 5.73 19.67 -4.33
N ASP A 107 4.54 20.20 -4.06
CA ASP A 107 3.91 20.15 -2.72
C ASP A 107 3.59 18.71 -2.31
N HIS A 108 3.14 17.88 -3.25
CA HIS A 108 2.96 16.44 -3.01
C HIS A 108 4.29 15.73 -2.74
N CYS A 109 5.33 16.00 -3.53
CA CYS A 109 6.65 15.43 -3.31
C CYS A 109 7.23 15.80 -1.93
N ALA A 110 7.01 17.03 -1.46
CA ALA A 110 7.46 17.46 -0.14
C ALA A 110 6.81 16.66 1.01
N GLN A 111 5.59 16.18 0.84
CA GLN A 111 4.92 15.32 1.82
C GLN A 111 5.63 13.96 1.96
N PHE A 112 6.17 13.41 0.87
CA PHE A 112 6.93 12.16 0.94
C PHE A 112 8.24 12.32 1.71
N ALA A 113 8.92 13.46 1.60
CA ALA A 113 10.12 13.73 2.40
C ALA A 113 9.83 13.73 3.91
N ALA A 114 8.67 14.26 4.31
CA ALA A 114 8.25 14.28 5.71
C ALA A 114 8.10 12.87 6.32
N LEU A 115 7.79 11.85 5.51
CA LEU A 115 7.68 10.46 5.97
C LEU A 115 9.01 9.88 6.47
N THR A 116 10.14 10.43 6.02
CA THR A 116 11.48 9.91 6.32
C THR A 116 12.22 10.64 7.45
N ASN A 117 11.65 11.72 7.99
CA ASN A 117 12.27 12.56 9.02
C ASN A 117 11.93 12.13 10.47
N GLN A 118 11.75 10.83 10.71
CA GLN A 118 11.39 10.31 12.04
C GLN A 118 12.61 9.85 12.84
#